data_AF-A0AAD0NMM8-F1
#
_entry.id   AF-A0AAD0NMM8-F1
#
_cell.length_a   1.000
_cell.length_b   1.000
_cell.length_c   1.000
_cell.angle_alpha   90.00
_cell.angle_beta   90.00
_cell.angle_gamma   90.00
#
_symmetry.space_group_name_H-M   'P 1'
#
loop_
_entity.id
_entity.type
_entity.pdbx_description
1 polymer ?
#
loop_
_entity_poly.entity_id
_entity_poly.type
_entity_poly.pdbx_seq_one_letter_code
_entity_poly.pdbx_strand_id
1 'polypeptide(L)'
;MTRPADWEPCSVSALRRGDRLEGSGSRGMRWLMLELCGPWGHSALLESPALLPPELGRQIAQRAQAADIRVAAIRRPGKRSEQRRWRWALADARPGQESLRWGEVDGPEGYADIPLDGSAGTPTDEPLVAICAHGKHDQCCAVRGRKATTHISERYPEATWECSHLGGDRFAATMIVLPHGLFYGRVDLAEDPADIVTRYTEGRVEPRHLRGRSSYPAEVQVAQHHARAAFGDDRIDALAPLDVVESDGHVDVTLEGPRGPVQVRLRETFSEPIFTMCQARTAGPAKQWELVEISGGG
;
A
#
# COMPACT_ATOMS: atom_id res chain seq x y z
N MET A 1 14.58 -19.28 17.93
CA MET A 1 15.37 -18.12 18.39
C MET A 1 14.51 -17.36 19.38
N THR A 2 14.92 -17.38 20.65
CA THR A 2 14.36 -16.52 21.69
C THR A 2 14.73 -15.08 21.37
N ARG A 3 13.74 -14.19 21.34
CA ARG A 3 13.97 -12.77 21.07
C ARG A 3 14.76 -12.15 22.23
N PRO A 4 15.66 -11.17 21.97
CA PRO A 4 16.32 -10.40 23.03
C PRO A 4 15.33 -9.83 24.04
N ALA A 5 15.78 -9.61 25.28
CA ALA A 5 14.92 -9.11 26.37
C ALA A 5 14.36 -7.69 26.09
N ASP A 6 15.03 -6.93 25.24
CA ASP A 6 14.70 -5.58 24.78
C ASP A 6 13.98 -5.58 23.41
N TRP A 7 13.63 -6.74 22.87
CA TRP A 7 12.92 -6.82 21.60
C TRP A 7 11.51 -6.23 21.71
N GLU A 8 11.21 -5.30 20.81
CA GLU A 8 9.91 -4.62 20.70
C GLU A 8 9.34 -4.84 19.29
N PRO A 9 8.01 -5.04 19.13
CA PRO A 9 7.41 -5.15 17.81
C PRO A 9 7.73 -3.93 16.94
N CYS A 10 8.10 -4.15 15.67
CA CYS A 10 8.61 -3.08 14.80
C CYS A 10 7.66 -1.86 14.71
N SER A 11 6.35 -2.11 14.73
CA SER A 11 5.35 -1.04 14.67
C SER A 11 5.22 -0.23 15.96
N VAL A 12 5.53 -0.83 17.11
CA VAL A 12 5.57 -0.13 18.40
C VAL A 12 6.84 0.72 18.45
N SER A 13 8.00 0.16 18.08
CA SER A 13 9.25 0.93 18.02
C SER A 13 9.18 2.09 17.05
N ALA A 14 8.55 1.91 15.89
CA ALA A 14 8.36 2.98 14.92
C ALA A 14 7.42 4.08 15.40
N LEU A 15 6.39 3.74 16.16
CA LEU A 15 5.53 4.74 16.79
C LEU A 15 6.30 5.52 17.87
N ARG A 16 7.06 4.82 18.73
CA ARG A 16 7.88 5.43 19.80
C ARG A 16 8.95 6.38 19.26
N ARG A 17 9.57 6.06 18.11
CA ARG A 17 10.56 6.92 17.45
C ARG A 17 9.94 8.10 16.68
N GLY A 18 8.62 8.11 16.48
CA GLY A 18 7.98 9.10 15.62
C GLY A 18 8.34 8.92 14.14
N ASP A 19 8.52 7.67 13.68
CA ASP A 19 8.86 7.39 12.29
C ASP A 19 7.81 8.02 11.35
N ARG A 20 8.26 8.80 10.36
CA ARG A 20 7.44 9.50 9.36
C ARG A 20 6.72 8.53 8.42
N LEU A 21 5.43 8.76 8.15
CA LEU A 21 4.60 7.88 7.31
C LEU A 21 4.67 8.29 5.84
N GLU A 22 4.63 9.59 5.59
CA GLU A 22 4.67 10.24 4.30
C GLU A 22 5.91 9.82 3.50
N GLY A 23 5.73 9.55 2.21
CA GLY A 23 6.80 9.08 1.34
C GLY A 23 7.14 7.61 1.45
N SER A 24 6.52 6.87 2.37
CA SER A 24 6.84 5.46 2.57
C SER A 24 6.03 4.49 1.69
N GLY A 25 5.12 5.00 0.85
CA GLY A 25 4.36 4.19 -0.10
C GLY A 25 5.28 3.65 -1.20
N SER A 26 5.34 2.32 -1.37
CA SER A 26 6.21 1.73 -2.40
C SER A 26 5.66 2.01 -3.80
N ARG A 27 6.55 2.31 -4.77
CA ARG A 27 6.12 2.58 -6.14
C ARG A 27 5.46 1.37 -6.80
N GLY A 28 4.33 1.58 -7.48
CA GLY A 28 3.62 0.58 -8.26
C GLY A 28 2.54 1.24 -9.10
N MET A 29 2.57 1.04 -10.41
CA MET A 29 1.62 1.66 -11.33
C MET A 29 0.38 0.80 -11.53
N ARG A 30 0.52 -0.51 -11.40
CA ARG A 30 -0.53 -1.50 -11.66
C ARG A 30 -0.40 -2.64 -10.64
N TRP A 31 -1.53 -3.23 -10.26
CA TRP A 31 -1.61 -4.24 -9.20
C TRP A 31 -2.42 -5.44 -9.65
N LEU A 32 -1.87 -6.64 -9.50
CA LEU A 32 -2.56 -7.91 -9.65
C LEU A 32 -2.80 -8.51 -8.26
N MET A 33 -4.05 -8.60 -7.86
CA MET A 33 -4.48 -9.15 -6.58
C MET A 33 -5.05 -10.55 -6.83
N LEU A 34 -4.45 -11.58 -6.24
CA LEU A 34 -4.85 -12.99 -6.46
C LEU A 34 -5.52 -13.55 -5.22
N GLU A 35 -6.73 -14.08 -5.34
CA GLU A 35 -7.41 -14.70 -4.21
C GLU A 35 -6.79 -16.05 -3.82
N LEU A 36 -5.95 -16.05 -2.78
CA LEU A 36 -5.34 -17.25 -2.22
C LEU A 36 -5.98 -17.56 -0.87
N CYS A 37 -7.12 -18.24 -0.91
CA CYS A 37 -7.93 -18.64 0.25
C CYS A 37 -7.25 -19.71 1.12
N GLY A 38 -6.36 -19.30 2.02
CA GLY A 38 -5.77 -20.18 3.02
C GLY A 38 -4.60 -19.56 3.79
N PRO A 39 -3.80 -20.38 4.49
CA PRO A 39 -2.58 -19.93 5.14
C PRO A 39 -1.50 -19.60 4.10
N TRP A 40 -0.80 -18.48 4.30
CA TRP A 40 0.34 -18.08 3.47
C TRP A 40 1.67 -18.43 4.17
N GLY A 41 2.68 -18.82 3.40
CA GLY A 41 4.09 -18.93 3.84
C GLY A 41 4.74 -17.57 4.06
N HIS A 42 6.08 -17.47 4.12
CA HIS A 42 6.74 -16.16 4.23
C HIS A 42 6.56 -15.34 2.95
N SER A 43 6.67 -15.98 1.79
CA SER A 43 6.16 -15.51 0.51
C SER A 43 4.80 -16.12 0.21
N ALA A 44 3.77 -15.27 -0.01
CA ALA A 44 2.43 -15.76 -0.31
C ALA A 44 2.37 -16.54 -1.64
N LEU A 45 3.14 -16.13 -2.65
CA LEU A 45 3.19 -16.81 -3.95
C LEU A 45 4.12 -18.02 -3.97
N LEU A 46 5.26 -17.96 -3.27
CA LEU A 46 6.33 -18.95 -3.43
C LEU A 46 6.33 -20.03 -2.35
N GLU A 47 5.77 -19.74 -1.18
CA GLU A 47 5.85 -20.61 0.00
C GLU A 47 4.47 -20.99 0.53
N SER A 48 3.46 -21.04 -0.35
CA SER A 48 2.10 -21.47 -0.03
C SER A 48 1.66 -22.68 -0.86
N PRO A 49 2.39 -23.82 -0.81
CA PRO A 49 2.20 -24.95 -1.74
C PRO A 49 0.81 -25.61 -1.68
N ALA A 50 0.07 -25.44 -0.57
CA ALA A 50 -1.32 -25.92 -0.45
C ALA A 50 -2.34 -25.09 -1.26
N LEU A 51 -1.94 -23.91 -1.74
CA LEU A 51 -2.75 -22.96 -2.50
C LEU A 51 -2.21 -22.75 -3.92
N LEU A 52 -0.89 -22.63 -4.04
CA LEU A 52 -0.21 -22.32 -5.28
C LEU A 52 1.13 -23.08 -5.32
N PRO A 53 1.35 -23.99 -6.30
CA PRO A 53 2.65 -24.63 -6.50
C PRO A 53 3.78 -23.59 -6.65
N PRO A 54 4.96 -23.79 -6.03
CA PRO A 54 6.04 -22.80 -6.07
C PRO A 54 6.53 -22.44 -7.47
N GLU A 55 6.52 -23.39 -8.41
CA GLU A 55 6.89 -23.14 -9.82
C GLU A 55 5.90 -22.17 -10.48
N LEU A 56 4.61 -22.43 -10.31
CA LEU A 56 3.54 -21.58 -10.82
C LEU A 56 3.58 -20.19 -10.19
N GLY A 57 3.83 -20.10 -8.88
CA GLY A 57 4.03 -18.83 -8.19
C GLY A 57 5.20 -18.02 -8.76
N ARG A 58 6.31 -18.68 -9.12
CA ARG A 58 7.45 -18.03 -9.80
C ARG A 58 7.10 -17.54 -11.19
N GLN A 59 6.41 -18.37 -11.98
CA GLN A 59 5.96 -18.01 -13.33
C GLN A 59 5.06 -16.76 -13.30
N ILE A 60 4.07 -16.72 -12.41
CA ILE A 60 3.16 -15.58 -12.25
C ILE A 60 3.93 -14.32 -11.84
N ALA A 61 4.82 -14.43 -10.84
CA ALA A 61 5.61 -13.29 -10.37
C ALA A 61 6.52 -12.72 -11.47
N GLN A 62 7.19 -13.58 -12.25
CA GLN A 62 8.04 -13.15 -13.37
C GLN A 62 7.24 -12.46 -14.47
N ARG A 63 6.08 -13.01 -14.84
CA ARG A 63 5.20 -12.43 -15.86
C ARG A 63 4.67 -11.07 -15.44
N ALA A 64 4.22 -10.93 -14.19
CA ALA A 64 3.76 -9.65 -13.66
C ALA A 64 4.89 -8.62 -13.58
N GLN A 65 6.08 -9.03 -13.12
CA GLN A 65 7.26 -8.17 -13.08
C GLN A 65 7.65 -7.67 -14.48
N ALA A 66 7.65 -8.54 -15.50
CA ALA A 66 7.93 -8.16 -16.88
C ALA A 66 6.91 -7.15 -17.45
N ALA A 67 5.71 -7.09 -16.87
CA ALA A 67 4.65 -6.14 -17.22
C ALA A 67 4.57 -4.92 -16.27
N ASP A 68 5.56 -4.73 -15.39
CA ASP A 68 5.59 -3.68 -14.35
C ASP A 68 4.33 -3.69 -13.44
N ILE A 69 3.85 -4.88 -13.10
CA ILE A 69 2.70 -5.11 -12.24
C ILE A 69 3.15 -5.68 -10.90
N ARG A 70 2.74 -5.04 -9.81
CA ARG A 70 2.92 -5.55 -8.44
C ARG A 70 1.90 -6.66 -8.17
N VAL A 71 2.32 -7.76 -7.55
CA VAL A 71 1.42 -8.86 -7.21
C VAL A 71 1.24 -8.96 -5.69
N ALA A 72 0.01 -9.16 -5.23
CA ALA A 72 -0.30 -9.50 -3.85
C ALA A 72 -1.38 -10.58 -3.79
N ALA A 73 -1.30 -11.44 -2.78
CA ALA A 73 -2.38 -12.36 -2.47
C ALA A 73 -3.45 -11.64 -1.64
N ILE A 74 -4.71 -11.97 -1.86
CA ILE A 74 -5.85 -11.51 -1.06
C ILE A 74 -6.68 -12.68 -0.56
N ARG A 75 -7.45 -12.46 0.51
CA ARG A 75 -8.50 -13.38 0.97
C ARG A 75 -9.59 -12.61 1.72
N ARG A 76 -10.80 -13.17 1.75
CA ARG A 76 -11.89 -12.60 2.56
C ARG A 76 -11.56 -12.66 4.06
N PRO A 77 -11.95 -11.64 4.83
CA PRO A 77 -11.79 -11.67 6.28
C PRO A 77 -12.67 -12.75 6.93
N GLY A 78 -12.28 -13.18 8.13
CA GLY A 78 -13.08 -14.08 8.95
C GLY A 78 -12.90 -15.57 8.63
N LYS A 79 -13.98 -16.34 8.76
CA LYS A 79 -13.93 -17.80 8.62
C LYS A 79 -13.65 -18.19 7.17
N ARG A 80 -12.75 -19.17 7.02
CA ARG A 80 -12.40 -19.71 5.70
C ARG A 80 -13.60 -20.41 5.10
N SER A 81 -13.91 -20.08 3.86
CA SER A 81 -14.84 -20.85 3.04
C SER A 81 -14.24 -22.22 2.74
N GLU A 82 -15.05 -23.28 2.82
CA GLU A 82 -14.68 -24.62 2.35
C GLU A 82 -14.61 -24.66 0.82
N GLN A 83 -15.47 -23.88 0.15
CA GLN A 83 -15.39 -23.63 -1.28
C GLN A 83 -14.35 -22.57 -1.55
N ARG A 84 -13.22 -23.00 -2.09
CA ARG A 84 -12.22 -22.10 -2.63
C ARG A 84 -12.79 -21.45 -3.89
N ARG A 85 -12.34 -20.23 -4.16
CA ARG A 85 -12.57 -19.47 -5.40
C ARG A 85 -11.23 -18.92 -5.85
N TRP A 86 -11.08 -18.74 -7.16
CA TRP A 86 -9.83 -18.33 -7.78
C TRP A 86 -10.05 -17.02 -8.50
N ARG A 87 -10.55 -16.04 -7.75
CA ARG A 87 -10.74 -14.69 -8.27
C ARG A 87 -9.41 -13.97 -8.37
N TRP A 88 -9.39 -12.98 -9.23
CA TRP A 88 -8.29 -12.04 -9.36
C TRP A 88 -8.84 -10.64 -9.61
N ALA A 89 -8.09 -9.64 -9.17
CA ALA A 89 -8.36 -8.25 -9.51
C ALA A 89 -7.12 -7.64 -10.17
N LEU A 90 -7.32 -6.92 -11.27
CA LEU A 90 -6.28 -6.13 -11.92
C LEU A 90 -6.65 -4.65 -11.77
N ALA A 91 -5.79 -3.90 -11.10
CA ALA A 91 -5.95 -2.47 -10.92
C ALA A 91 -4.90 -1.70 -11.73
N ASP A 92 -5.34 -0.66 -12.42
CA ASP A 92 -4.49 0.40 -12.94
C ASP A 92 -4.54 1.58 -11.98
N ALA A 93 -3.40 1.99 -11.44
CA ALA A 93 -3.27 3.07 -10.47
C ALA A 93 -2.64 4.33 -11.06
N ARG A 94 -2.36 4.33 -12.37
CA ARG A 94 -1.81 5.49 -13.07
C ARG A 94 -2.83 6.64 -13.02
N PRO A 95 -2.39 7.86 -12.65
CA PRO A 95 -3.26 9.04 -12.63
C PRO A 95 -4.01 9.24 -13.96
N GLY A 96 -5.33 9.38 -13.89
CA GLY A 96 -6.22 9.55 -15.04
C GLY A 96 -6.61 8.26 -15.78
N GLN A 97 -6.06 7.11 -15.39
CA GLN A 97 -6.31 5.79 -16.01
C GLN A 97 -6.86 4.78 -15.00
N GLU A 98 -7.30 5.25 -13.84
CA GLU A 98 -7.69 4.44 -12.70
C GLU A 98 -8.82 3.50 -13.08
N SER A 99 -8.57 2.19 -12.93
CA SER A 99 -9.58 1.19 -13.23
C SER A 99 -9.34 -0.06 -12.40
N LEU A 100 -10.42 -0.72 -12.01
CA LEU A 100 -10.38 -2.01 -11.32
C LEU A 100 -11.22 -3.01 -12.10
N ARG A 101 -10.64 -4.18 -12.37
CA ARG A 101 -11.29 -5.26 -13.09
C ARG A 101 -11.19 -6.55 -12.30
N TRP A 102 -12.29 -7.28 -12.20
CA TRP A 102 -12.34 -8.59 -11.55
C TRP A 102 -12.55 -9.71 -12.55
N GLY A 103 -11.91 -10.85 -12.32
CA GLY A 103 -12.20 -12.08 -13.03
C GLY A 103 -12.06 -13.29 -12.12
N GLU A 104 -12.32 -14.45 -12.69
CA GLU A 104 -12.21 -15.74 -12.02
C GLU A 104 -11.67 -16.77 -13.01
N VAL A 105 -10.90 -17.73 -12.50
CA VAL A 105 -10.38 -18.87 -13.25
C VAL A 105 -10.82 -20.16 -12.54
N ASP A 106 -10.75 -21.31 -13.20
CA ASP A 106 -11.24 -22.57 -12.63
C ASP A 106 -10.30 -23.19 -11.59
N GLY A 107 -9.04 -22.77 -11.57
CA GLY A 107 -8.01 -23.31 -10.70
C GLY A 107 -6.75 -22.45 -10.66
N PRO A 108 -5.79 -22.76 -9.78
CA PRO A 108 -4.62 -21.91 -9.57
C PRO A 108 -3.78 -21.74 -10.83
N GLU A 109 -3.72 -22.76 -11.69
CA GLU A 109 -3.01 -22.77 -12.97
C GLU A 109 -3.49 -21.65 -13.90
N GLY A 110 -4.78 -21.33 -13.89
CA GLY A 110 -5.35 -20.28 -14.73
C GLY A 110 -4.83 -18.88 -14.40
N TYR A 111 -4.25 -18.66 -13.21
CA TYR A 111 -3.62 -17.39 -12.88
C TYR A 111 -2.41 -17.08 -13.76
N ALA A 112 -1.72 -18.09 -14.28
CA ALA A 112 -0.60 -17.89 -15.22
C ALA A 112 -1.05 -17.30 -16.56
N ASP A 113 -2.33 -17.47 -16.92
CA ASP A 113 -2.87 -17.11 -18.23
C ASP A 113 -3.70 -15.82 -18.24
N ILE A 114 -3.93 -15.18 -17.07
CA ILE A 114 -4.70 -13.93 -16.96
C ILE A 114 -4.15 -12.86 -17.92
N PRO A 115 -4.93 -12.28 -18.85
CA PRO A 115 -4.46 -11.14 -19.64
C PRO A 115 -4.15 -9.92 -18.77
N LEU A 116 -2.90 -9.44 -18.83
CA LEU A 116 -2.39 -8.34 -17.97
C LEU A 116 -2.48 -6.96 -18.63
N ASP A 117 -2.98 -6.87 -19.86
CA ASP A 117 -3.16 -5.62 -20.62
C ASP A 117 -4.42 -4.84 -20.20
N GLY A 118 -5.26 -5.41 -19.32
CA GLY A 118 -6.53 -4.82 -18.90
C GLY A 118 -7.72 -5.17 -19.80
N SER A 119 -7.55 -6.05 -20.79
CA SER A 119 -8.62 -6.50 -21.69
C SER A 119 -9.59 -7.50 -21.03
N ALA A 120 -9.13 -8.20 -19.98
CA ALA A 120 -9.91 -9.24 -19.31
C ALA A 120 -10.66 -8.73 -18.07
N GLY A 121 -11.60 -9.56 -17.61
CA GLY A 121 -12.40 -9.31 -16.42
C GLY A 121 -13.57 -8.35 -16.66
N THR A 122 -14.30 -8.08 -15.59
CA THR A 122 -15.43 -7.16 -15.55
C THR A 122 -15.01 -5.90 -14.80
N PRO A 123 -15.17 -4.69 -15.37
CA PRO A 123 -14.86 -3.45 -14.68
C PRO A 123 -15.82 -3.24 -13.49
N THR A 124 -15.33 -2.56 -12.45
CA THR A 124 -16.13 -2.14 -11.30
C THR A 124 -15.70 -0.76 -10.81
N ASP A 125 -16.66 -0.02 -10.27
CA ASP A 125 -16.42 1.25 -9.55
C ASP A 125 -16.26 1.02 -8.03
N GLU A 126 -16.55 -0.20 -7.54
CA GLU A 126 -16.34 -0.54 -6.14
C GLU A 126 -14.84 -0.68 -5.83
N PRO A 127 -14.32 -0.01 -4.78
CA PRO A 127 -12.90 -0.12 -4.46
C PRO A 127 -12.51 -1.49 -3.93
N LEU A 128 -11.24 -1.82 -4.08
CA LEU A 128 -10.61 -2.91 -3.34
C LEU A 128 -9.78 -2.32 -2.21
N VAL A 129 -10.22 -2.58 -0.98
CA VAL A 129 -9.55 -2.18 0.26
C VAL A 129 -8.77 -3.38 0.80
N ALA A 130 -7.45 -3.39 0.60
CA ALA A 130 -6.58 -4.50 0.97
C ALA A 130 -5.72 -4.13 2.19
N ILE A 131 -5.90 -4.84 3.30
CA ILE A 131 -5.16 -4.63 4.56
C ILE A 131 -4.19 -5.78 4.78
N CYS A 132 -2.91 -5.48 5.02
CA CYS A 132 -1.91 -6.52 5.19
C CYS A 132 -2.15 -7.31 6.49
N ALA A 133 -2.36 -8.62 6.37
CA ALA A 133 -2.56 -9.55 7.49
C ALA A 133 -1.54 -10.71 7.46
N HIS A 134 -0.38 -10.48 6.84
CA HIS A 134 0.60 -11.51 6.50
C HIS A 134 1.50 -11.91 7.68
N GLY A 135 0.95 -12.68 8.63
CA GLY A 135 1.64 -12.97 9.89
C GLY A 135 2.93 -13.78 9.81
N LYS A 136 3.10 -14.63 8.78
CA LYS A 136 4.38 -15.31 8.54
C LYS A 136 5.47 -14.35 8.06
N HIS A 137 5.10 -13.28 7.38
CA HIS A 137 6.02 -12.21 7.00
C HIS A 137 6.30 -11.29 8.19
N ASP A 138 5.26 -10.72 8.79
CA ASP A 138 5.40 -9.83 9.94
C ASP A 138 4.24 -9.94 10.95
N GLN A 139 4.57 -10.05 12.23
CA GLN A 139 3.56 -10.21 13.28
C GLN A 139 2.73 -8.94 13.53
N CYS A 140 3.29 -7.74 13.32
CA CYS A 140 2.59 -6.49 13.50
C CYS A 140 1.46 -6.38 12.48
N CYS A 141 1.72 -6.73 11.21
CA CYS A 141 0.67 -6.84 10.19
C CYS A 141 -0.39 -7.88 10.58
N ALA A 142 0.03 -9.04 11.10
CA ALA A 142 -0.89 -10.08 11.57
C ALA A 142 -1.87 -9.60 12.64
N VAL A 143 -1.38 -8.85 13.63
CA VAL A 143 -2.17 -8.42 14.80
C VAL A 143 -2.96 -7.17 14.46
N ARG A 144 -2.27 -6.11 14.02
CA ARG A 144 -2.87 -4.79 13.80
C ARG A 144 -3.71 -4.76 12.53
N GLY A 145 -3.22 -5.39 11.46
CA GLY A 145 -3.92 -5.48 10.18
C GLY A 145 -5.25 -6.22 10.32
N ARG A 146 -5.29 -7.34 11.04
CA ARG A 146 -6.56 -8.05 11.27
C ARG A 146 -7.56 -7.24 12.09
N LYS A 147 -7.10 -6.50 13.12
CA LYS A 147 -7.96 -5.59 13.88
C LYS A 147 -8.59 -4.54 12.96
N ALA A 148 -7.79 -3.87 12.13
CA ALA A 148 -8.29 -2.91 11.14
C ALA A 148 -9.25 -3.57 10.14
N THR A 149 -8.93 -4.77 9.66
CA THR A 149 -9.76 -5.50 8.69
C THR A 149 -11.14 -5.82 9.27
N THR A 150 -11.19 -6.36 10.50
CA THR A 150 -12.47 -6.67 11.16
C THR A 150 -13.33 -5.41 11.25
N HIS A 151 -12.75 -4.30 11.74
CA HIS A 151 -13.46 -3.03 11.91
C HIS A 151 -13.99 -2.47 10.57
N ILE A 152 -13.14 -2.40 9.55
CA ILE A 152 -13.55 -1.86 8.23
C ILE A 152 -14.62 -2.76 7.59
N SER A 153 -14.51 -4.08 7.76
CA SER A 153 -15.46 -5.04 7.17
C SER A 153 -16.87 -4.97 7.76
N GLU A 154 -17.05 -4.36 8.93
CA GLU A 154 -18.39 -4.13 9.50
C GLU A 154 -19.21 -3.15 8.66
N ARG A 155 -18.55 -2.16 8.04
CA ARG A 155 -19.20 -1.16 7.16
C ARG A 155 -19.02 -1.48 5.67
N TYR A 156 -17.88 -2.06 5.29
CA TYR A 156 -17.52 -2.34 3.90
C TYR A 156 -17.16 -3.82 3.67
N PRO A 157 -18.10 -4.76 3.90
CA PRO A 157 -17.81 -6.20 3.85
C PRO A 157 -17.36 -6.68 2.47
N GLU A 158 -17.89 -6.11 1.39
CA GLU A 158 -17.59 -6.53 0.02
C GLU A 158 -16.25 -5.99 -0.51
N ALA A 159 -15.96 -4.73 -0.20
CA ALA A 159 -14.71 -4.07 -0.59
C ALA A 159 -13.49 -4.49 0.26
N THR A 160 -13.68 -5.07 1.45
CA THR A 160 -12.60 -5.33 2.41
C THR A 160 -11.95 -6.70 2.25
N TRP A 161 -10.63 -6.70 2.14
CA TRP A 161 -9.80 -7.89 1.97
C TRP A 161 -8.60 -7.89 2.92
N GLU A 162 -8.26 -9.06 3.45
CA GLU A 162 -6.91 -9.28 3.96
C GLU A 162 -5.96 -9.49 2.77
N CYS A 163 -4.74 -8.97 2.83
CA CYS A 163 -3.72 -9.17 1.79
C CYS A 163 -2.36 -9.59 2.33
N SER A 164 -1.52 -10.14 1.44
CA SER A 164 -0.11 -10.40 1.68
C SER A 164 0.68 -9.10 1.81
N HIS A 165 1.96 -9.21 2.17
CA HIS A 165 2.83 -8.06 2.42
C HIS A 165 2.78 -6.97 1.32
N LEU A 166 2.52 -5.73 1.76
CA LEU A 166 2.45 -4.52 0.93
C LEU A 166 3.70 -3.64 1.04
N GLY A 167 4.58 -3.89 2.00
CA GLY A 167 5.64 -2.97 2.41
C GLY A 167 5.24 -2.09 3.59
N GLY A 168 6.24 -1.73 4.41
CA GLY A 168 6.09 -0.83 5.55
C GLY A 168 5.53 -1.49 6.81
N ASP A 169 6.02 -2.67 7.19
CA ASP A 169 5.49 -3.41 8.36
C ASP A 169 5.60 -2.62 9.67
N ARG A 170 6.65 -1.80 9.81
CA ARG A 170 6.77 -0.82 10.91
C ARG A 170 5.61 0.19 10.99
N PHE A 171 4.79 0.30 9.95
CA PHE A 171 3.59 1.12 9.90
C PHE A 171 2.30 0.30 9.91
N ALA A 172 2.35 -0.99 10.28
CA ALA A 172 1.14 -1.79 10.48
C ALA A 172 0.15 -1.05 11.41
N ALA A 173 -1.17 -1.12 11.21
CA ALA A 173 -1.88 -1.75 10.09
C ALA A 173 -1.65 -1.00 8.76
N THR A 174 -1.08 -1.70 7.76
CA THR A 174 -0.86 -1.16 6.42
C THR A 174 -2.01 -1.55 5.51
N MET A 175 -2.45 -0.61 4.67
CA MET A 175 -3.58 -0.78 3.77
C MET A 175 -3.27 -0.13 2.42
N ILE A 176 -3.81 -0.69 1.34
CA ILE A 176 -3.89 -0.04 0.03
C ILE A 176 -5.35 0.02 -0.41
N VAL A 177 -5.76 1.16 -0.97
CA VAL A 177 -7.07 1.33 -1.62
C VAL A 177 -6.86 1.46 -3.13
N LEU A 178 -7.46 0.55 -3.89
CA LEU A 178 -7.43 0.49 -5.35
C LEU A 178 -8.78 0.94 -5.94
N PRO A 179 -8.80 1.54 -7.16
CA PRO A 179 -7.70 1.60 -8.12
C PRO A 179 -6.62 2.67 -7.88
N HIS A 180 -6.89 3.76 -7.14
CA HIS A 180 -5.94 4.88 -7.01
C HIS A 180 -4.57 4.52 -6.38
N GLY A 181 -4.47 3.37 -5.72
CA GLY A 181 -3.23 2.88 -5.15
C GLY A 181 -2.75 3.74 -3.98
N LEU A 182 -3.68 4.15 -3.12
CA LEU A 182 -3.39 4.98 -1.95
C LEU A 182 -2.95 4.09 -0.79
N PHE A 183 -1.71 4.28 -0.34
CA PHE A 183 -1.18 3.58 0.82
C PHE A 183 -1.53 4.30 2.10
N TYR A 184 -2.00 3.53 3.08
CA TYR A 184 -2.21 3.97 4.44
C TYR A 184 -1.39 3.14 5.42
N GLY A 185 -1.04 3.74 6.55
CA GLY A 185 -0.37 3.10 7.68
C GLY A 185 -1.01 3.49 9.00
N ARG A 186 -0.78 2.68 10.03
CA ARG A 186 -1.36 2.85 11.36
C ARG A 186 -2.89 2.97 11.32
N VAL A 187 -3.53 2.27 10.37
CA VAL A 187 -4.98 2.37 10.13
C VAL A 187 -5.79 2.02 11.38
N ASP A 188 -5.30 1.06 12.17
CA ASP A 188 -5.91 0.64 13.43
C ASP A 188 -5.84 1.68 14.57
N LEU A 189 -5.14 2.81 14.36
CA LEU A 189 -5.09 3.95 15.28
C LEU A 189 -5.98 5.11 14.85
N ALA A 190 -6.63 5.03 13.69
CA ALA A 190 -7.68 5.98 13.36
C ALA A 190 -8.80 5.88 14.39
N GLU A 191 -9.48 7.00 14.67
CA GLU A 191 -10.65 7.02 15.55
C GLU A 191 -11.72 6.04 15.05
N ASP A 192 -12.00 6.09 13.75
CA ASP A 192 -12.75 5.07 13.01
C ASP A 192 -11.97 4.67 11.74
N PRO A 193 -11.36 3.46 11.69
CA PRO A 193 -10.71 2.94 10.49
C PRO A 193 -11.59 2.94 9.23
N ALA A 194 -12.91 2.76 9.36
CA ALA A 194 -13.83 2.74 8.22
C ALA A 194 -13.98 4.13 7.60
N ASP A 195 -13.76 5.21 8.34
CA ASP A 195 -13.85 6.58 7.81
C ASP A 195 -12.79 6.88 6.76
N ILE A 196 -11.64 6.18 6.78
CA ILE A 196 -10.65 6.29 5.69
C ILE A 196 -11.28 5.84 4.36
N VAL A 197 -12.10 4.79 4.38
CA VAL A 197 -12.81 4.27 3.20
C VAL A 197 -13.98 5.19 2.83
N THR A 198 -14.72 5.72 3.81
CA THR A 198 -15.76 6.73 3.57
C THR A 198 -15.20 7.93 2.80
N ARG A 199 -14.10 8.52 3.29
CA ARG A 199 -13.44 9.65 2.62
C ARG A 199 -12.99 9.29 1.22
N TYR A 200 -12.44 8.10 1.03
CA TYR A 200 -12.06 7.62 -0.30
C TYR A 200 -13.24 7.62 -1.28
N THR A 201 -14.40 7.11 -0.85
CA THR A 201 -15.62 7.10 -1.68
C THR A 201 -16.16 8.50 -1.97
N GLU A 202 -15.79 9.49 -1.15
CA GLU A 202 -16.08 10.92 -1.36
C GLU A 202 -15.01 11.63 -2.20
N GLY A 203 -14.05 10.91 -2.78
CA GLY A 203 -12.97 11.48 -3.58
C GLY A 203 -11.88 12.17 -2.74
N ARG A 204 -11.73 11.79 -1.46
CA ARG A 204 -10.83 12.43 -0.50
C ARG A 204 -9.87 11.42 0.14
N VAL A 205 -8.71 11.91 0.56
CA VAL A 205 -7.75 11.16 1.37
C VAL A 205 -7.97 11.41 2.87
N GLU A 206 -7.37 10.57 3.71
CA GLU A 206 -7.18 10.83 5.15
C GLU A 206 -5.68 11.11 5.37
N PRO A 207 -5.24 12.40 5.36
CA PRO A 207 -3.83 12.75 5.36
C PRO A 207 -3.04 12.22 6.56
N ARG A 208 -3.69 12.04 7.73
CA ARG A 208 -3.02 11.60 8.97
C ARG A 208 -2.46 10.18 8.88
N HIS A 209 -3.06 9.35 8.04
CA HIS A 209 -2.70 7.95 7.85
C HIS A 209 -2.08 7.67 6.47
N LEU A 210 -2.12 8.65 5.57
CA LEU A 210 -1.66 8.51 4.19
C LEU A 210 -0.13 8.42 4.15
N ARG A 211 0.37 7.31 3.59
CA ARG A 211 1.79 7.11 3.28
C ARG A 211 2.15 7.68 1.91
N GLY A 212 1.18 7.72 1.00
CA GLY A 212 1.30 8.31 -0.33
C GLY A 212 0.57 7.49 -1.39
N ARG A 213 0.65 7.96 -2.63
CA ARG A 213 0.06 7.32 -3.81
C ARG A 213 1.10 6.49 -4.53
N SER A 214 0.81 5.21 -4.80
CA SER A 214 1.74 4.22 -5.36
C SER A 214 2.31 4.60 -6.72
N SER A 215 1.60 5.41 -7.51
CA SER A 215 2.06 5.92 -8.80
C SER A 215 3.15 7.00 -8.70
N TYR A 216 3.41 7.55 -7.52
CA TYR A 216 4.37 8.63 -7.33
C TYR A 216 5.60 8.15 -6.55
N PRO A 217 6.79 8.71 -6.82
CA PRO A 217 7.97 8.44 -6.01
C PRO A 217 7.87 9.11 -4.63
N ALA A 218 8.78 8.76 -3.73
CA ALA A 218 8.70 9.12 -2.31
C ALA A 218 8.70 10.64 -2.07
N GLU A 219 9.55 11.36 -2.78
CA GLU A 219 9.67 12.83 -2.72
C GLU A 219 8.37 13.53 -3.10
N VAL A 220 7.68 13.06 -4.15
CA VAL A 220 6.38 13.61 -4.56
C VAL A 220 5.31 13.32 -3.51
N GLN A 221 5.31 12.11 -2.94
CA GLN A 221 4.39 11.76 -1.85
C GLN A 221 4.60 12.65 -0.62
N VAL A 222 5.85 12.96 -0.26
CA VAL A 222 6.18 13.87 0.85
C VAL A 222 5.80 15.31 0.52
N ALA A 223 6.07 15.77 -0.71
CA ALA A 223 5.66 17.09 -1.17
C ALA A 223 4.13 17.26 -1.11
N GLN A 224 3.37 16.27 -1.58
CA GLN A 224 1.91 16.25 -1.46
C GLN A 224 1.48 16.29 0.00
N HIS A 225 2.09 15.49 0.89
CA HIS A 225 1.76 15.52 2.32
C HIS A 225 1.88 16.93 2.91
N HIS A 226 3.01 17.60 2.66
CA HIS A 226 3.24 18.95 3.17
C HIS A 226 2.31 20.00 2.54
N ALA A 227 2.05 19.92 1.24
CA ALA A 227 1.09 20.81 0.58
C ALA A 227 -0.34 20.61 1.10
N ARG A 228 -0.79 19.36 1.33
CA ARG A 228 -2.10 19.08 1.95
C ARG A 228 -2.21 19.70 3.34
N ALA A 229 -1.16 19.59 4.15
CA ALA A 229 -1.12 20.19 5.48
C ALA A 229 -1.17 21.73 5.44
N ALA A 230 -0.51 22.35 4.46
CA ALA A 230 -0.45 23.80 4.33
C ALA A 230 -1.75 24.41 3.77
N PHE A 231 -2.39 23.76 2.80
CA PHE A 231 -3.52 24.32 2.04
C PHE A 231 -4.88 23.68 2.34
N GLY A 232 -4.91 22.55 3.05
CA GLY A 232 -6.14 21.86 3.43
C GLY A 232 -6.87 21.15 2.28
N ASP A 233 -6.25 20.99 1.11
CA ASP A 233 -6.84 20.28 -0.02
C ASP A 233 -6.61 18.77 0.12
N ASP A 234 -7.66 18.03 0.49
CA ASP A 234 -7.61 16.59 0.71
C ASP A 234 -8.25 15.78 -0.41
N ARG A 235 -8.55 16.37 -1.57
CA ARG A 235 -9.07 15.63 -2.72
C ARG A 235 -8.01 14.67 -3.26
N ILE A 236 -8.42 13.48 -3.71
CA ILE A 236 -7.51 12.45 -4.24
C ILE A 236 -6.71 12.99 -5.43
N ASP A 237 -7.39 13.70 -6.34
CA ASP A 237 -6.80 14.22 -7.58
C ASP A 237 -6.23 15.63 -7.46
N ALA A 238 -6.20 16.20 -6.26
CA ALA A 238 -5.50 17.46 -6.03
C ALA A 238 -3.98 17.26 -5.97
N LEU A 239 -3.25 18.35 -6.23
CA LEU A 239 -1.79 18.43 -6.09
C LEU A 239 -1.07 17.46 -7.03
N ALA A 240 -1.51 17.37 -8.29
CA ALA A 240 -0.81 16.61 -9.31
C ALA A 240 0.62 17.18 -9.50
N PRO A 241 1.66 16.33 -9.62
CA PRO A 241 3.01 16.82 -9.86
C PRO A 241 3.13 17.40 -11.27
N LEU A 242 3.65 18.62 -11.35
CA LEU A 242 3.95 19.34 -12.59
C LEU A 242 5.42 19.19 -12.99
N ASP A 243 6.33 19.22 -12.02
CA ASP A 243 7.77 19.09 -12.26
C ASP A 243 8.49 18.56 -11.02
N VAL A 244 9.62 17.88 -11.23
CA VAL A 244 10.49 17.35 -10.17
C VAL A 244 11.95 17.55 -10.59
N VAL A 245 12.66 18.41 -9.88
CA VAL A 245 14.07 18.75 -10.16
C VAL A 245 14.93 18.35 -8.98
N GLU A 246 15.84 17.40 -9.20
CA GLU A 246 16.85 17.01 -8.21
C GLU A 246 18.10 17.88 -8.34
N SER A 247 18.63 18.34 -7.20
CA SER A 247 19.85 19.15 -7.15
C SER A 247 20.57 18.93 -5.81
N ASP A 248 21.77 18.36 -5.85
CA ASP A 248 22.71 18.26 -4.72
C ASP A 248 22.05 18.00 -3.34
N GLY A 249 21.46 16.81 -3.18
CA GLY A 249 20.82 16.37 -1.94
C GLY A 249 19.49 17.06 -1.62
N HIS A 250 18.97 17.88 -2.53
CA HIS A 250 17.65 18.49 -2.48
C HIS A 250 16.81 18.05 -3.68
N VAL A 251 15.50 18.17 -3.52
CA VAL A 251 14.55 18.01 -4.61
C VAL A 251 13.48 19.10 -4.51
N ASP A 252 13.27 19.79 -5.63
CA ASP A 252 12.23 20.77 -5.80
C ASP A 252 11.06 20.12 -6.55
N VAL A 253 9.94 19.95 -5.87
CA VAL A 253 8.70 19.39 -6.43
C VAL A 253 7.72 20.53 -6.68
N THR A 254 7.31 20.70 -7.93
CA THR A 254 6.22 21.61 -8.30
C THR A 254 4.94 20.82 -8.42
N LEU A 255 3.91 21.21 -7.66
CA LEU A 255 2.58 20.61 -7.67
C LEU A 255 1.57 21.61 -8.23
N GLU A 256 0.51 21.12 -8.86
CA GLU A 256 -0.70 21.92 -9.07
C GLU A 256 -1.23 22.42 -7.72
N GLY A 257 -1.74 23.64 -7.68
CA GLY A 257 -2.35 24.22 -6.49
C GLY A 257 -3.62 24.98 -6.81
N PRO A 258 -4.48 25.21 -5.80
CA PRO A 258 -5.81 25.79 -6.00
C PRO A 258 -5.77 27.22 -6.57
N ARG A 259 -4.67 27.94 -6.39
CA ARG A 259 -4.46 29.33 -6.85
C ARG A 259 -3.22 29.49 -7.74
N GLY A 260 -2.74 28.38 -8.30
CA GLY A 260 -1.51 28.30 -9.06
C GLY A 260 -0.52 27.31 -8.45
N PRO A 261 0.63 27.07 -9.11
CA PRO A 261 1.58 26.05 -8.69
C PRO A 261 2.10 26.27 -7.26
N VAL A 262 2.32 25.16 -6.56
CA VAL A 262 2.97 25.09 -5.24
C VAL A 262 4.35 24.49 -5.44
N GLN A 263 5.39 25.17 -4.98
CA GLN A 263 6.74 24.64 -4.95
C GLN A 263 7.05 24.12 -3.56
N VAL A 264 7.54 22.89 -3.48
CA VAL A 264 7.96 22.24 -2.25
C VAL A 264 9.41 21.81 -2.39
N ARG A 265 10.29 22.44 -1.60
CA ARG A 265 11.70 22.06 -1.52
C ARG A 265 11.90 21.08 -0.39
N LEU A 266 12.48 19.94 -0.72
CA LEU A 266 12.81 18.87 0.23
C LEU A 266 14.33 18.64 0.26
N ARG A 267 14.84 18.22 1.41
CA ARG A 267 16.21 17.75 1.59
C ARG A 267 16.21 16.26 1.85
N GLU A 268 17.09 15.52 1.17
CA GLU A 268 17.32 14.10 1.41
C GLU A 268 17.99 13.91 2.76
N THR A 269 17.44 13.02 3.57
CA THR A 269 18.02 12.62 4.86
C THR A 269 17.92 11.12 5.05
N PHE A 270 18.63 10.62 6.06
CA PHE A 270 18.58 9.21 6.46
C PHE A 270 18.32 9.13 7.95
N SER A 271 17.49 8.18 8.36
CA SER A 271 17.37 7.85 9.77
C SER A 271 18.66 7.21 10.28
N GLU A 272 18.83 7.22 11.60
CA GLU A 272 19.69 6.22 12.26
C GLU A 272 19.30 4.80 11.82
N PRO A 273 20.22 3.81 11.89
CA PRO A 273 19.89 2.44 11.56
C PRO A 273 18.71 1.90 12.38
N ILE A 274 17.66 1.44 11.69
CA ILE A 274 16.44 0.91 12.31
C ILE A 274 16.08 -0.47 11.77
N PHE A 275 15.35 -1.24 12.58
CA PHE A 275 14.64 -2.43 12.11
C PHE A 275 13.27 -2.01 11.56
N THR A 276 13.03 -2.30 10.28
CA THR A 276 11.81 -1.92 9.56
C THR A 276 10.72 -2.99 9.57
N MET A 277 11.04 -4.18 10.07
CA MET A 277 10.15 -5.33 10.24
C MET A 277 10.59 -6.15 11.46
N CYS A 278 9.67 -6.88 12.07
CA CYS A 278 9.90 -7.68 13.27
C CYS A 278 10.93 -8.80 13.08
N GLN A 279 11.07 -9.29 11.85
CA GLN A 279 11.99 -10.39 11.51
C GLN A 279 13.34 -9.87 10.97
N ALA A 280 13.53 -8.56 10.86
CA ALA A 280 14.78 -7.99 10.36
C ALA A 280 15.92 -8.39 11.30
N ARG A 281 17.00 -8.89 10.70
CA ARG A 281 18.24 -9.27 11.41
C ARG A 281 19.29 -8.17 11.40
N THR A 282 19.12 -7.19 10.54
CA THR A 282 20.05 -6.08 10.35
C THR A 282 19.26 -4.78 10.37
N ALA A 283 19.74 -3.82 11.16
CA ALA A 283 19.24 -2.47 11.14
C ALA A 283 19.91 -1.70 9.98
N GLY A 284 19.14 -0.88 9.28
CA GLY A 284 19.65 -0.05 8.19
C GLY A 284 19.04 1.34 8.23
N PRO A 285 19.75 2.36 7.71
CA PRO A 285 19.18 3.69 7.58
C PRO A 285 17.99 3.65 6.62
N ALA A 286 16.91 4.33 6.97
CA ALA A 286 15.78 4.54 6.07
C ALA A 286 15.93 5.91 5.42
N LYS A 287 15.89 5.95 4.07
CA LYS A 287 15.83 7.20 3.31
C LYS A 287 14.57 7.98 3.70
N GLN A 288 14.72 9.28 3.87
CA GLN A 288 13.69 10.23 4.27
C GLN A 288 13.82 11.50 3.45
N TRP A 289 12.75 12.29 3.46
CA TRP A 289 12.74 13.64 2.94
C TRP A 289 12.28 14.59 4.05
N GLU A 290 12.98 15.70 4.19
CA GLU A 290 12.67 16.75 5.15
C GLU A 290 12.25 18.01 4.40
N LEU A 291 11.15 18.62 4.85
CA LEU A 291 10.71 19.89 4.31
C LEU A 291 11.72 21.00 4.61
N VAL A 292 12.15 21.69 3.56
CA VAL A 292 12.96 22.92 3.68
C VAL A 292 12.07 24.14 3.52
N GLU A 293 11.23 24.17 2.49
CA GLU A 293 10.39 25.32 2.16
C GLU A 293 9.14 24.90 1.38
N ILE A 294 8.03 25.62 1.59
CA ILE A 294 6.87 25.61 0.72
C ILE A 294 6.61 27.06 0.28
N SER A 295 6.45 27.27 -1.02
CA SER A 295 6.13 28.56 -1.62
C SER A 295 5.11 28.43 -2.75
N GLY A 296 4.51 29.53 -3.18
CA GLY A 296 3.42 29.52 -4.16
C GLY A 296 2.06 29.09 -3.58
N GLY A 297 1.06 28.89 -4.43
CA GLY A 297 -0.32 28.53 -4.04
C GLY A 297 -1.10 29.58 -3.21
N GLY A 298 -0.52 30.78 -3.08
CA GLY A 298 -0.97 31.94 -2.29
C GLY A 298 -2.04 32.80 -2.95
#